data_AF-A0A2P4SCR3-F1
#
_entry.id   AF-A0A2P4SCR3-F1
#
_cell.length_a   1.000
_cell.length_b   1.000
_cell.length_c   1.000
_cell.angle_alpha   90.00
_cell.angle_beta   90.00
_cell.angle_gamma   90.00
#
_symmetry.space_group_name_H-M   'P 1'
#
loop_
_entity.id
_entity.type
_entity.pdbx_description
1 polymer ?
#
loop_
_entity_poly.entity_id
_entity_poly.type
_entity_poly.pdbx_seq_one_letter_code
_entity_poly.pdbx_strand_id
1 'polypeptide(L)'
;MMWSECKELWLEGPREYILQLWNVLDFGMLSIFIAAFTARLLAFLQATKAQQYVDNYIEESDLSEVTLPPEIEYFTYARDKWLPSDPQIISEGLYAIAVVLSFSRIAYILPANESFGPLQISLGRTVKDIFKFMVLFIMVFLAFMIGMFILYSYYLGAKLNPAFTT
;
A
#
# COMPACT_ATOMS: atom_id res chain seq x y z
N MET A 1 6.16 -19.03 -1.77
CA MET A 1 6.25 -17.97 -2.80
C MET A 1 7.49 -17.11 -2.60
N MET A 2 7.66 -16.38 -1.48
CA MET A 2 8.88 -15.56 -1.31
C MET A 2 10.18 -16.37 -1.42
N TRP A 3 10.25 -17.55 -0.81
CA TRP A 3 11.43 -18.41 -0.91
C TRP A 3 11.73 -18.90 -2.34
N SER A 4 10.69 -19.14 -3.16
CA SER A 4 10.90 -19.54 -4.56
C SER A 4 11.44 -18.38 -5.38
N GLU A 5 10.91 -17.16 -5.20
CA GLU A 5 11.43 -15.94 -5.85
C GLU A 5 12.89 -15.67 -5.46
N CYS A 6 13.24 -15.82 -4.17
CA CYS A 6 14.63 -15.63 -3.73
C CYS A 6 15.57 -16.64 -4.39
N LYS A 7 15.13 -17.88 -4.59
CA LYS A 7 15.91 -18.90 -5.32
C LYS A 7 16.05 -18.53 -6.79
N GLU A 8 14.98 -18.08 -7.42
CA GLU A 8 14.98 -17.65 -8.83
C GLU A 8 15.94 -16.48 -9.04
N LEU A 9 15.83 -15.44 -8.22
CA LEU A 9 16.76 -14.30 -8.20
C LEU A 9 18.22 -14.73 -8.06
N TRP A 10 18.50 -15.70 -7.18
CA TRP A 10 19.86 -16.18 -6.95
C TRP A 10 20.41 -16.99 -8.13
N LEU A 11 19.57 -17.78 -8.79
CA LEU A 11 19.97 -18.67 -9.88
C LEU A 11 20.10 -17.93 -11.22
N GLU A 12 19.15 -17.06 -11.55
CA GLU A 12 19.12 -16.28 -12.80
C GLU A 12 20.06 -15.06 -12.74
N GLY A 13 20.29 -14.56 -11.53
CA GLY A 13 21.05 -13.34 -11.28
C GLY A 13 20.20 -12.07 -11.42
N PRO A 14 20.64 -10.96 -10.78
CA PRO A 14 19.83 -9.76 -10.63
C PRO A 14 19.55 -9.02 -11.94
N ARG A 15 20.43 -9.16 -12.95
CA ARG A 15 20.26 -8.48 -14.24
C ARG A 15 19.11 -9.07 -15.04
N GLU A 16 19.06 -10.38 -15.19
CA GLU A 16 18.01 -11.08 -15.94
C GLU A 16 16.66 -10.95 -15.22
N TYR A 17 16.66 -11.03 -13.88
CA TYR A 17 15.46 -10.88 -13.07
C TYR A 17 14.78 -9.51 -13.28
N ILE A 18 15.54 -8.41 -13.31
CA ILE A 18 14.98 -7.06 -13.47
C ILE A 18 14.53 -6.78 -14.91
N LEU A 19 15.10 -7.46 -15.91
CA LEU A 19 14.65 -7.34 -17.31
C LEU A 19 13.23 -7.86 -17.51
N GLN A 20 12.82 -8.85 -16.71
CA GLN A 20 11.45 -9.36 -16.70
C GLN A 20 10.56 -8.55 -15.74
N LEU A 21 9.80 -7.59 -16.28
CA LEU A 21 8.90 -6.73 -15.48
C LEU A 21 7.90 -7.52 -14.61
N TRP A 22 7.49 -8.70 -15.07
CA TRP A 22 6.58 -9.58 -14.33
C TRP A 22 7.19 -10.11 -13.02
N ASN A 23 8.49 -10.45 -13.03
CA ASN A 23 9.22 -10.90 -11.84
C ASN A 23 9.35 -9.75 -10.84
N VAL A 24 9.61 -8.53 -11.31
CA VAL A 24 9.63 -7.32 -10.47
C VAL A 24 8.26 -7.04 -9.84
N LEU A 25 7.18 -7.21 -10.59
CA LEU A 25 5.81 -7.06 -10.08
C LEU A 25 5.53 -8.09 -8.96
N ASP A 26 5.89 -9.35 -9.18
CA ASP A 26 5.70 -10.43 -8.22
C ASP A 26 6.49 -10.24 -6.93
N PHE A 27 7.76 -9.88 -7.05
CA PHE A 27 8.59 -9.52 -5.90
C PHE A 27 7.99 -8.33 -5.14
N GLY A 28 7.56 -7.30 -5.87
CA GLY A 28 6.90 -6.12 -5.31
C GLY A 28 5.65 -6.49 -4.51
N MET A 29 4.76 -7.30 -5.08
CA MET A 29 3.54 -7.76 -4.40
C MET A 29 3.85 -8.55 -3.13
N LEU A 30 4.82 -9.48 -3.17
CA LEU A 30 5.22 -10.25 -1.98
C LEU A 30 5.87 -9.37 -0.91
N SER A 31 6.66 -8.37 -1.31
CA SER A 31 7.25 -7.41 -0.38
C SER A 31 6.19 -6.57 0.34
N ILE A 32 5.12 -6.16 -0.35
CA ILE A 32 4.00 -5.42 0.25
C ILE A 32 3.23 -6.32 1.23
N PHE A 33 3.03 -7.61 0.91
CA PHE A 33 2.45 -8.55 1.88
C PHE A 33 3.29 -8.66 3.15
N ILE A 34 4.61 -8.82 3.01
CA ILE A 34 5.52 -8.89 4.16
C ILE A 34 5.43 -7.61 4.98
N ALA A 35 5.48 -6.44 4.33
CA ALA A 35 5.35 -5.14 5.01
C ALA A 35 4.01 -4.98 5.74
N ALA A 36 2.91 -5.44 5.16
CA ALA A 36 1.60 -5.39 5.80
C ALA A 36 1.54 -6.28 7.05
N PHE A 37 2.11 -7.49 6.99
CA PHE A 37 2.16 -8.41 8.12
C PHE A 37 3.14 -7.95 9.22
N THR A 38 4.28 -7.37 8.87
CA THR A 38 5.21 -6.82 9.86
C THR A 38 4.59 -5.63 10.60
N ALA A 39 3.92 -4.72 9.89
CA ALA A 39 3.18 -3.62 10.52
C ALA A 39 2.09 -4.14 11.49
N ARG A 40 1.36 -5.19 11.09
CA ARG A 40 0.36 -5.83 11.97
C ARG A 40 0.99 -6.48 13.20
N LEU A 41 2.13 -7.14 13.02
CA LEU A 41 2.86 -7.75 14.12
C LEU A 41 3.36 -6.69 15.11
N LEU A 42 3.85 -5.54 14.62
CA LEU A 42 4.25 -4.43 15.48
C LEU A 42 3.08 -3.88 16.29
N ALA A 43 1.92 -3.67 15.67
CA ALA A 43 0.70 -3.27 16.37
C ALA A 43 0.30 -4.27 17.46
N PHE A 44 0.36 -5.58 17.15
CA PHE A 44 0.08 -6.64 18.11
C PHE A 44 1.08 -6.68 19.28
N LEU A 45 2.38 -6.51 19.01
CA LEU A 45 3.41 -6.47 20.04
C LEU A 45 3.26 -5.27 20.98
N GLN A 46 2.80 -4.12 20.46
CA GLN A 46 2.53 -2.95 21.29
C GLN A 46 1.30 -3.18 22.19
N ALA A 47 0.22 -3.72 21.63
CA ALA A 47 -0.99 -4.04 22.40
C ALA A 47 -0.73 -5.10 23.49
N THR A 48 0.06 -6.14 23.19
CA THR A 48 0.42 -7.17 24.19
C THR A 48 1.29 -6.62 25.31
N LYS A 49 2.23 -5.70 25.03
CA LYS A 49 2.99 -5.00 26.07
C LYS A 49 2.10 -4.13 26.94
N ALA A 50 1.12 -3.43 26.35
CA ALA A 50 0.16 -2.63 27.09
C ALA A 50 -0.72 -3.50 28.00
N GLN A 51 -1.19 -4.64 27.51
CA GLN A 51 -1.94 -5.60 28.32
C GLN A 51 -1.12 -6.16 29.48
N GLN A 52 0.13 -6.57 29.23
CA GLN A 52 1.04 -7.05 30.28
C GLN A 52 1.31 -5.98 31.35
N TYR A 53 1.34 -4.70 30.98
CA TYR A 53 1.48 -3.62 31.95
C TYR A 53 0.24 -3.53 32.85
N VAL A 54 -0.97 -3.53 32.26
CA VAL A 54 -2.22 -3.52 33.03
C VAL A 54 -2.28 -4.71 33.99
N ASP A 55 -2.03 -5.93 33.49
CA ASP A 55 -2.13 -7.16 34.29
C ASP A 55 -1.17 -7.20 35.50
N ASN A 56 -0.01 -6.53 35.41
CA ASN A 56 1.00 -6.55 36.47
C ASN A 56 0.84 -5.42 37.50
N TYR A 57 0.30 -4.26 37.08
CA TYR A 57 0.27 -3.05 37.91
C TYR A 57 -1.14 -2.66 38.38
N ILE A 58 -2.19 -3.26 37.82
CA ILE A 58 -3.59 -2.90 38.11
C ILE A 58 -4.33 -4.16 38.57
N GLU A 59 -4.73 -4.15 39.85
CA GLU A 59 -5.48 -5.26 40.46
C GLU A 59 -7.00 -5.13 40.25
N GLU A 60 -7.47 -3.96 39.79
CA GLU A 60 -8.90 -3.69 39.54
C GLU A 60 -9.41 -4.39 38.28
N SER A 61 -10.62 -4.93 38.35
CA SER A 61 -11.25 -5.64 37.23
C SER A 61 -11.75 -4.72 36.12
N ASP A 62 -12.03 -3.45 36.43
CA ASP A 62 -12.58 -2.49 35.47
C ASP A 62 -11.60 -1.33 35.23
N LEU A 63 -11.08 -1.23 34.00
CA LEU A 63 -10.13 -0.19 33.62
C LEU A 63 -10.78 1.19 33.50
N SER A 64 -12.11 1.30 33.51
CA SER A 64 -12.81 2.58 33.39
C SER A 64 -12.79 3.42 34.67
N GLU A 65 -12.49 2.81 35.82
CA GLU A 65 -12.45 3.48 37.12
C GLU A 65 -11.05 4.01 37.48
N VAL A 66 -10.01 3.60 36.75
CA VAL A 66 -8.61 3.91 37.03
C VAL A 66 -8.02 4.84 35.97
N THR A 67 -7.33 5.90 36.40
CA THR A 67 -6.58 6.77 35.48
C THR A 67 -5.28 6.09 35.03
N LEU A 68 -5.22 5.71 33.75
CA LEU A 68 -4.05 5.12 33.12
C LEU A 68 -3.04 6.17 32.67
N PRO A 69 -1.74 5.81 32.51
CA PRO A 69 -0.79 6.64 31.79
C PRO A 69 -1.26 6.86 30.34
N PRO A 70 -1.05 8.06 29.76
CA PRO A 70 -1.57 8.41 28.43
C PRO A 70 -1.07 7.48 27.31
N GLU A 71 0.10 6.87 27.48
CA GLU A 71 0.68 5.91 26.53
C GLU A 71 -0.09 4.58 26.47
N ILE A 72 -0.67 4.16 27.60
CA ILE A 72 -1.45 2.92 27.73
C ILE A 72 -2.93 3.19 27.44
N GLU A 73 -3.43 4.36 27.87
CA GLU A 73 -4.79 4.82 27.61
C GLU A 73 -5.12 4.85 26.11
N TYR A 74 -4.14 5.16 25.25
CA TYR A 74 -4.30 5.12 23.79
C TYR A 74 -4.90 3.82 23.27
N PHE A 75 -4.51 2.66 23.83
CA PHE A 75 -4.99 1.35 23.37
C PHE A 75 -6.43 1.05 23.79
N THR A 76 -7.03 1.89 24.63
CA THR A 76 -8.46 1.80 24.99
C THR A 76 -9.37 2.56 24.02
N TYR A 77 -8.79 3.45 23.20
CA TYR A 77 -9.55 4.31 22.31
C TYR A 77 -10.11 3.56 21.08
N ALA A 78 -11.28 4.03 20.63
CA ALA A 78 -11.87 3.60 19.38
C ALA A 78 -11.15 4.22 18.16
N ARG A 79 -11.44 3.66 16.98
CA ARG A 79 -10.77 3.99 15.70
C ARG A 79 -10.85 5.47 15.32
N ASP A 80 -11.85 6.19 15.79
CA ASP A 80 -12.03 7.63 15.55
C ASP A 80 -10.91 8.49 16.16
N LYS A 81 -10.29 8.02 17.25
CA LYS A 81 -9.22 8.71 17.98
C LYS A 81 -7.82 8.16 17.70
N TRP A 82 -7.70 7.17 16.82
CA TRP A 82 -6.39 6.62 16.48
C TRP A 82 -5.52 7.66 15.75
N LEU A 83 -4.22 7.53 15.95
CA LEU A 83 -3.27 8.36 15.23
C LEU A 83 -3.34 8.05 13.72
N PRO A 84 -3.29 9.06 12.83
CA PRO A 84 -3.33 8.81 11.38
C PRO A 84 -2.20 7.92 10.85
N SER A 85 -1.08 7.86 11.58
CA SER A 85 0.08 7.03 11.28
C SER A 85 0.12 5.71 12.05
N ASP A 86 -1.00 5.27 12.62
CA ASP A 86 -1.06 4.05 13.42
C ASP A 86 -0.66 2.81 12.58
N PRO A 87 0.21 1.91 13.08
CA PRO A 87 0.68 0.75 12.33
C PRO A 87 -0.45 -0.17 11.86
N GLN A 88 -1.60 -0.20 12.55
CA GLN A 88 -2.76 -0.96 12.13
C GLN A 88 -3.36 -0.42 10.83
N ILE A 89 -3.49 0.91 10.70
CA ILE A 89 -4.06 1.56 9.51
C ILE A 89 -3.14 1.34 8.31
N ILE A 90 -1.82 1.47 8.52
CA ILE A 90 -0.81 1.21 7.47
C ILE A 90 -0.90 -0.26 7.02
N SER A 91 -1.02 -1.20 7.96
CA SER A 91 -1.19 -2.62 7.66
C SER A 91 -2.43 -2.89 6.80
N GLU A 92 -3.60 -2.32 7.16
CA GLU A 92 -4.85 -2.47 6.41
C GLU A 92 -4.70 -1.95 4.97
N GLY A 93 -4.10 -0.77 4.80
CA GLY A 93 -3.88 -0.16 3.48
C GLY A 93 -2.94 -0.98 2.59
N LEU A 94 -1.79 -1.39 3.12
CA LEU A 94 -0.83 -2.22 2.38
C LEU A 94 -1.42 -3.59 2.05
N TYR A 95 -2.17 -4.20 2.98
CA TYR A 95 -2.82 -5.48 2.74
C TYR A 95 -3.85 -5.39 1.62
N ALA A 96 -4.68 -4.34 1.58
CA ALA A 96 -5.65 -4.13 0.52
C ALA A 96 -4.97 -4.00 -0.86
N ILE A 97 -3.88 -3.23 -0.94
CA ILE A 97 -3.08 -3.08 -2.17
C ILE A 97 -2.51 -4.43 -2.61
N ALA A 98 -1.93 -5.19 -1.66
CA ALA A 98 -1.34 -6.50 -1.95
C ALA A 98 -2.38 -7.51 -2.48
N VAL A 99 -3.59 -7.51 -1.91
CA VAL A 99 -4.70 -8.35 -2.38
C VAL A 99 -5.07 -8.02 -3.82
N VAL A 100 -5.21 -6.73 -4.17
CA VAL A 100 -5.50 -6.33 -5.56
C VAL A 100 -4.38 -6.76 -6.51
N LEU A 101 -3.12 -6.51 -6.14
CA LEU A 101 -1.97 -6.92 -6.95
C LEU A 101 -1.87 -8.43 -7.11
N SER A 102 -2.31 -9.23 -6.12
CA SER A 102 -2.25 -10.68 -6.20
C SER A 102 -3.09 -11.27 -7.34
N PHE A 103 -4.18 -10.60 -7.76
CA PHE A 103 -4.99 -11.03 -8.89
C PHE A 103 -4.28 -10.90 -10.24
N SER A 104 -3.26 -10.05 -10.35
CA SER A 104 -2.47 -9.92 -11.58
C SER A 104 -1.78 -11.23 -12.00
N ARG A 105 -1.53 -12.13 -11.03
CA ARG A 105 -0.91 -13.44 -11.28
C ARG A 105 -1.75 -14.38 -12.15
N ILE A 106 -3.04 -14.11 -12.33
CA ILE A 106 -3.87 -14.86 -13.29
C ILE A 106 -3.28 -14.78 -14.71
N ALA A 107 -2.56 -13.70 -15.02
CA ALA A 107 -1.86 -13.53 -16.29
C ALA A 107 -0.82 -14.62 -16.59
N TYR A 108 -0.33 -15.37 -15.60
CA TYR A 108 0.58 -16.49 -15.84
C TYR A 108 -0.13 -17.74 -16.37
N ILE A 109 -1.43 -17.88 -16.11
CA ILE A 109 -2.22 -19.07 -16.47
C ILE A 109 -2.93 -18.87 -17.82
N LEU A 110 -3.33 -17.63 -18.13
CA LEU A 110 -4.06 -17.29 -19.35
C LEU A 110 -3.40 -17.73 -20.69
N PRO A 111 -2.05 -17.71 -20.85
CA PRO A 111 -1.42 -18.15 -22.10
C PRO A 111 -1.58 -19.65 -22.39
N ALA A 112 -1.89 -20.46 -21.36
CA ALA A 112 -2.03 -21.91 -21.52
C ALA A 112 -3.31 -22.32 -22.29
N ASN A 113 -4.24 -21.39 -22.51
CA ASN A 113 -5.45 -21.64 -23.28
C ASN A 113 -5.34 -21.09 -24.71
N GLU A 114 -5.72 -21.89 -25.70
CA GLU A 114 -5.67 -21.56 -27.13
C GLU A 114 -6.45 -20.27 -27.47
N SER A 115 -7.59 -20.04 -26.83
CA SER A 115 -8.43 -18.86 -27.08
C SER A 115 -7.90 -17.60 -26.39
N PHE A 116 -7.25 -17.70 -25.22
CA PHE A 116 -6.82 -16.55 -24.43
C PHE A 116 -5.37 -16.11 -24.70
N GLY A 117 -4.52 -16.99 -25.22
CA GLY A 117 -3.12 -16.66 -25.55
C GLY A 117 -2.97 -15.47 -26.50
N PRO A 118 -3.59 -15.48 -27.71
CA PRO A 118 -3.49 -14.37 -28.65
C PRO A 118 -4.04 -13.05 -28.09
N LEU A 119 -5.10 -13.13 -27.26
CA LEU A 119 -5.70 -11.98 -26.60
C LEU A 119 -4.70 -11.32 -25.64
N GLN A 120 -4.02 -12.10 -24.81
CA GLN A 120 -3.03 -11.56 -23.87
C GLN A 120 -1.83 -10.91 -24.57
N ILE A 121 -1.35 -11.51 -25.67
CA ILE A 121 -0.24 -10.94 -26.43
C ILE A 121 -0.64 -9.61 -27.08
N SER A 122 -1.85 -9.51 -27.62
CA SER A 122 -2.34 -8.25 -28.19
C SER A 122 -2.50 -7.16 -27.12
N LEU A 123 -3.08 -7.50 -25.96
CA LEU A 123 -3.20 -6.60 -24.82
C LEU A 123 -1.83 -6.13 -24.30
N GLY A 124 -0.85 -7.03 -24.20
CA GLY A 124 0.50 -6.67 -23.76
C GLY A 124 1.19 -5.68 -24.71
N ARG A 125 0.93 -5.76 -26.02
CA ARG A 125 1.46 -4.80 -27.01
C ARG A 125 0.80 -3.43 -26.89
N THR A 126 -0.53 -3.39 -26.79
CA THR A 126 -1.26 -2.12 -26.67
C THR A 126 -0.92 -1.38 -25.38
N VAL A 127 -0.75 -2.09 -24.25
CA VAL A 127 -0.31 -1.48 -22.98
C VAL A 127 1.08 -0.84 -23.14
N LYS A 128 2.03 -1.52 -23.79
CA LYS A 128 3.36 -0.95 -24.06
C LYS A 128 3.28 0.31 -24.94
N ASP A 129 2.35 0.35 -25.90
CA ASP A 129 2.15 1.54 -26.73
C ASP A 129 1.48 2.68 -25.94
N ILE A 130 0.51 2.39 -25.06
CA ILE A 130 -0.10 3.39 -24.17
C ILE A 130 0.95 4.11 -23.32
N PHE A 131 1.94 3.38 -22.76
CA PHE A 131 3.01 4.00 -21.97
C PHE A 131 3.82 5.05 -22.74
N LYS A 132 3.98 4.91 -24.06
CA LYS A 132 4.67 5.91 -24.89
C LYS A 132 3.87 7.22 -24.95
N PHE A 133 2.54 7.13 -25.08
CA PHE A 133 1.66 8.30 -25.09
C PHE A 133 1.48 8.93 -23.70
N MET A 134 1.58 8.12 -22.65
CA MET A 134 1.45 8.59 -21.27
C MET A 134 2.46 9.69 -20.92
N VAL A 135 3.66 9.66 -21.51
CA VAL A 135 4.69 10.69 -21.29
C VAL A 135 4.21 12.07 -21.76
N LEU A 136 3.65 12.15 -22.97
CA LEU A 136 3.10 13.41 -23.50
C LEU A 136 1.88 13.85 -22.69
N PHE A 137 1.03 12.91 -22.26
CA PHE A 137 -0.11 13.21 -21.42
C PHE A 137 0.30 13.82 -20.08
N ILE A 138 1.29 13.25 -19.39
CA ILE A 138 1.80 13.76 -18.11
C ILE A 138 2.40 15.17 -18.28
N MET A 139 3.14 15.41 -19.37
CA MET A 139 3.71 16.75 -19.63
C MET A 139 2.61 17.81 -19.75
N VAL A 140 1.57 17.54 -20.54
CA VAL A 140 0.43 18.45 -20.70
C VAL A 140 -0.33 18.60 -19.38
N PHE A 141 -0.62 17.50 -18.70
CA PHE A 141 -1.33 17.49 -17.42
C PHE A 141 -0.63 18.35 -16.36
N LEU A 142 0.69 18.21 -16.22
CA LEU A 142 1.48 19.00 -15.26
C LEU A 142 1.51 20.49 -15.62
N ALA A 143 1.62 20.84 -16.90
CA ALA A 143 1.59 22.24 -17.33
C ALA A 143 0.26 22.92 -16.94
N PHE A 144 -0.86 22.24 -17.19
CA PHE A 144 -2.18 22.74 -16.77
C PHE A 144 -2.35 22.74 -15.26
N MET A 145 -1.89 21.70 -14.55
CA MET A 145 -1.96 21.63 -13.09
C MET A 145 -1.24 22.81 -12.43
N ILE A 146 0.00 23.11 -12.87
CA ILE A 146 0.78 24.25 -12.37
C ILE A 146 0.11 25.57 -12.72
N GLY A 147 -0.39 25.73 -13.95
CA GLY A 147 -1.11 26.94 -14.36
C GLY A 147 -2.35 27.22 -13.51
N MET A 148 -3.14 26.18 -13.23
CA MET A 148 -4.33 26.27 -12.37
C MET A 148 -3.96 26.55 -10.91
N PHE A 149 -2.91 25.92 -10.39
CA PHE A 149 -2.42 26.18 -9.04
C PHE A 149 -1.96 27.63 -8.88
N ILE A 150 -1.15 28.16 -9.81
CA ILE A 150 -0.70 29.56 -9.76
C ILE A 150 -1.89 30.53 -9.81
N LEU A 151 -2.86 30.27 -10.68
CA LEU A 151 -4.03 31.13 -10.84
C LEU A 151 -4.92 31.18 -9.59
N TYR A 152 -5.15 30.03 -8.94
CA TYR A 152 -6.13 29.91 -7.86
C TYR A 152 -5.54 29.90 -6.45
N SER A 153 -4.22 29.79 -6.29
CA SER A 153 -3.55 29.72 -4.98
C SER A 153 -3.94 30.85 -4.02
N TYR A 154 -4.07 32.08 -4.51
CA TYR A 154 -4.43 33.25 -3.69
C TYR A 154 -5.89 33.28 -3.22
N TYR A 155 -6.78 32.45 -3.80
CA TYR A 155 -8.22 32.46 -3.51
C TYR A 155 -8.62 31.42 -2.44
N LEU A 156 -7.68 31.01 -1.58
CA LEU A 156 -7.95 30.12 -0.45
C LEU A 156 -9.00 30.75 0.48
N GLY A 157 -10.10 30.03 0.73
CA GLY A 157 -11.21 30.50 1.59
C GLY A 157 -12.23 31.42 0.90
N ALA A 158 -11.97 31.88 -0.33
CA ALA A 158 -12.87 32.74 -1.11
C ALA A 158 -13.53 32.02 -2.29
N LYS A 159 -13.44 30.69 -2.34
CA LYS A 159 -14.02 29.83 -3.38
C LYS A 159 -15.11 28.92 -2.81
N LEU A 160 -16.07 28.59 -3.66
CA LEU A 160 -17.15 27.65 -3.32
C LEU A 160 -16.68 26.19 -3.21
N ASN A 161 -15.60 25.82 -3.91
CA ASN A 161 -14.99 24.48 -3.87
C ASN A 161 -13.51 24.58 -3.46
N PRO A 162 -12.99 23.68 -2.59
CA PRO A 162 -11.60 23.64 -2.16
C PRO A 162 -10.56 23.26 -3.23
N ALA A 163 -10.94 23.01 -4.49
CA ALA A 163 -9.99 22.63 -5.54
C ALA A 163 -9.02 23.75 -5.95
N PHE A 164 -7.80 23.36 -6.38
CA PHE A 164 -6.74 24.21 -6.97
C PHE A 164 -6.04 25.19 -6.02
N THR A 165 -6.17 25.01 -4.70
CA THR A 165 -5.58 25.92 -3.70
C THR A 165 -4.48 25.28 -2.84
N THR A 166 -4.21 23.98 -3.02
CA THR A 166 -3.19 23.19 -2.30
C THR A 166 -2.13 22.66 -3.25
#